data_AF-A0A7V5UJ64-F1
#
_entry.id   AF-A0A7V5UJ64-F1
#
_cell.length_a   1.000
_cell.length_b   1.000
_cell.length_c   1.000
_cell.angle_alpha   90.00
_cell.angle_beta   90.00
_cell.angle_gamma   90.00
#
_symmetry.space_group_name_H-M   'P 1'
#
loop_
_entity.id
_entity.type
_entity.pdbx_description
1 polymer ?
#
loop_
_entity_poly.entity_id
_entity_poly.type
_entity_poly.pdbx_seq_one_letter_code
_entity_poly.pdbx_strand_id
1 'polypeptide(L)'
;MVVAEELDDEDDLVEDATARTELEGEEDELEEEELFESWSDDPVRMYLTQMGEIPLLTREEEVELAKRIDVNRRRFRRMLLASDYVMRAAVKQLEKVEAGEVPFDRAIQVSSSLRLEKDQILGRFPQNLKTLRVLMRQNRADYRLVMNRR
;
A
#
# COMPACT_ATOMS: atom_id res chain seq x y z
N MET A 1 28.54 1.89 22.71
CA MET A 1 28.84 1.15 21.47
C MET A 1 27.68 0.21 21.23
N VAL A 2 26.61 0.72 20.61
CA VAL A 2 25.47 -0.07 20.15
C VAL A 2 25.52 0.09 18.64
N VAL A 3 25.76 -1.02 17.95
CA VAL A 3 25.74 -1.09 16.50
C VAL A 3 24.31 -0.76 16.07
N ALA A 4 24.14 0.44 15.53
CA ALA A 4 23.00 0.77 14.72
C ALA A 4 23.13 -0.06 13.45
N GLU A 5 22.19 -0.96 13.24
CA GLU A 5 22.01 -1.60 11.93
C GLU A 5 21.41 -0.51 11.03
N GLU A 6 22.30 0.26 10.40
CA GLU A 6 21.99 1.10 9.24
C GLU A 6 21.39 0.20 8.17
N LEU A 7 20.07 0.32 7.98
CA LEU A 7 19.46 -0.07 6.73
C LEU A 7 19.64 1.13 5.80
N ASP A 8 20.67 1.06 4.98
CA ASP A 8 20.84 1.84 3.76
C ASP A 8 19.54 1.74 2.94
N ASP A 9 18.74 2.80 2.98
CA ASP A 9 17.68 3.09 2.00
C ASP A 9 18.21 4.18 1.03
N GLU A 10 19.47 4.05 0.59
CA GLU A 10 20.04 4.77 -0.56
C GLU A 10 20.07 3.82 -1.76
N ASP A 11 18.94 3.64 -2.45
CA ASP A 11 18.90 3.49 -3.92
C ASP A 11 17.44 3.40 -4.39
N ASP A 12 17.08 4.37 -5.23
CA ASP A 12 16.02 4.42 -6.25
C ASP A 12 15.39 5.82 -6.31
N LEU A 13 16.24 6.83 -6.46
CA LEU A 13 15.87 8.01 -7.23
C LEU A 13 15.90 7.60 -8.71
N VAL A 14 14.77 7.14 -9.22
CA VAL A 14 14.61 6.85 -10.65
C VAL A 14 14.65 8.20 -11.38
N GLU A 15 15.81 8.51 -11.96
CA GLU A 15 15.96 9.63 -12.88
C GLU A 15 15.02 9.48 -14.08
N ASP A 16 14.41 10.60 -14.43
CA ASP A 16 13.44 10.83 -15.46
C ASP A 16 13.95 10.37 -16.84
N ALA A 17 13.52 9.18 -17.28
CA ALA A 17 13.76 8.68 -18.63
C ALA A 17 12.66 9.16 -19.60
N THR A 18 12.40 10.47 -19.62
CA THR A 18 11.57 11.13 -20.64
C THR A 18 12.46 11.72 -21.73
N ALA A 19 13.18 10.87 -22.46
CA ALA A 19 13.89 11.30 -23.67
C ALA A 19 14.17 10.11 -24.59
N ARG A 20 13.17 9.75 -25.42
CA ARG A 20 13.31 9.21 -26.79
C ARG A 20 12.01 8.52 -27.24
N THR A 21 11.09 9.29 -27.80
CA THR A 21 10.21 8.83 -28.90
C THR A 21 9.85 10.06 -29.72
N GLU A 22 10.79 10.53 -30.53
CA GLU A 22 10.47 11.34 -31.71
C GLU A 22 10.76 10.44 -32.92
N LEU A 23 9.88 10.50 -33.92
CA LEU A 23 9.96 9.81 -35.22
C LEU A 23 9.23 8.45 -35.33
N GLU A 24 7.90 8.43 -35.15
CA GLU A 24 7.02 7.47 -35.86
C GLU A 24 5.51 7.85 -35.82
N GLY A 25 5.15 9.15 -35.72
CA GLY A 25 3.76 9.60 -35.48
C GLY A 25 3.10 10.47 -36.57
N GLU A 26 3.81 10.90 -37.62
CA GLU A 26 3.29 11.96 -38.52
C GLU A 26 2.21 11.50 -39.51
N GLU A 27 2.01 10.19 -39.72
CA GLU A 27 0.98 9.68 -40.65
C GLU A 27 -0.35 9.28 -39.96
N ASP A 28 -0.35 8.94 -38.67
CA ASP A 28 -1.56 8.62 -37.89
C ASP A 28 -2.25 9.88 -37.31
N GLU A 29 -1.50 10.93 -36.99
CA GLU A 29 -2.06 12.18 -36.42
C GLU A 29 -3.02 12.91 -37.37
N LEU A 30 -2.82 12.80 -38.68
CA LEU A 30 -3.64 13.50 -39.68
C LEU A 30 -5.02 12.83 -39.93
N GLU A 31 -5.15 11.52 -39.69
CA GLU A 31 -6.44 10.82 -39.77
C GLU A 31 -7.27 10.99 -38.48
N GLU A 32 -6.62 11.23 -37.34
CA GLU A 32 -7.29 11.47 -36.05
C GLU A 32 -7.95 12.86 -35.95
N GLU A 33 -7.33 13.90 -36.53
CA GLU A 33 -7.86 15.27 -36.51
C GLU A 33 -9.18 15.42 -37.29
N GLU A 34 -9.33 14.79 -38.46
CA GLU A 34 -10.57 14.81 -39.24
C GLU A 34 -11.71 14.01 -38.58
N LEU A 35 -11.37 13.00 -37.77
CA LEU A 35 -12.36 12.24 -37.01
C LEU A 35 -12.92 13.09 -35.85
N PHE A 36 -12.06 13.88 -35.18
CA PHE A 36 -12.35 14.62 -33.94
C PHE A 36 -13.49 15.63 -34.05
N GLU A 37 -13.68 16.27 -35.22
CA GLU A 37 -14.77 17.24 -35.44
C GLU A 37 -16.18 16.62 -35.45
N SER A 38 -16.29 15.29 -35.46
CA SER A 38 -17.57 14.55 -35.37
C SER A 38 -17.87 13.96 -33.97
N TRP A 39 -16.98 14.16 -32.97
CA TRP A 39 -16.90 13.33 -31.75
C TRP A 39 -17.82 13.70 -30.57
N SER A 40 -18.75 14.63 -30.71
CA SER A 40 -19.41 15.22 -29.52
C SER A 40 -20.52 14.38 -28.86
N ASP A 41 -21.00 13.27 -29.41
CA ASP A 41 -22.28 12.68 -28.96
C ASP A 41 -22.27 11.19 -28.53
N ASP A 42 -21.13 10.48 -28.63
CA ASP A 42 -21.03 9.09 -28.17
C ASP A 42 -20.02 8.92 -27.02
N PRO A 43 -20.49 8.80 -25.76
CA PRO A 43 -19.63 8.62 -24.60
C PRO A 43 -18.88 7.28 -24.59
N VAL A 44 -19.38 6.26 -25.31
CA VAL A 44 -18.69 4.97 -25.44
C VAL A 44 -17.50 5.13 -26.36
N ARG A 45 -17.68 5.79 -27.51
CA ARG A 45 -16.61 6.07 -28.47
C ARG A 45 -15.52 6.92 -27.84
N MET A 46 -15.91 7.98 -27.11
CA MET A 46 -14.99 8.82 -26.34
C MET A 46 -14.13 7.99 -25.37
N TYR A 47 -14.74 7.09 -24.60
CA TYR A 47 -14.02 6.24 -23.64
C TYR A 47 -13.05 5.26 -24.33
N LEU A 48 -13.45 4.66 -25.45
CA LEU A 48 -12.60 3.73 -26.20
C LEU A 48 -11.37 4.42 -26.80
N THR A 49 -11.53 5.62 -27.35
CA THR A 49 -10.40 6.43 -27.84
C THR A 49 -9.45 6.75 -26.68
N GLN A 50 -9.96 7.26 -25.55
CA GLN A 50 -9.15 7.56 -24.37
C GLN A 50 -8.43 6.34 -23.78
N MET A 51 -9.05 5.16 -23.84
CA MET A 51 -8.39 3.92 -23.43
C MET A 51 -7.31 3.47 -24.41
N GLY A 52 -7.49 3.72 -25.71
CA GLY A 52 -6.55 3.35 -26.77
C GLY A 52 -5.26 4.17 -26.77
N GLU A 53 -5.31 5.41 -26.25
CA GLU A 53 -4.14 6.28 -26.05
C GLU A 53 -3.14 5.72 -25.03
N ILE A 54 -3.56 4.81 -24.13
CA ILE A 54 -2.69 4.28 -23.07
C ILE A 54 -1.93 3.05 -23.60
N PRO A 55 -0.58 3.09 -23.68
CA PRO A 55 0.20 1.96 -24.17
C PRO A 55 0.09 0.75 -23.24
N LEU A 56 0.20 -0.44 -23.82
CA LEU A 56 0.25 -1.69 -23.06
C LEU A 56 1.56 -1.80 -22.29
N LEU A 57 1.48 -2.33 -21.07
CA LEU A 57 2.65 -2.59 -20.24
C LEU A 57 3.48 -3.74 -20.83
N THR A 58 4.79 -3.56 -20.81
CA THR A 58 5.75 -4.65 -21.01
C THR A 58 5.82 -5.55 -19.78
N ARG A 59 6.34 -6.76 -19.96
CA ARG A 59 6.49 -7.73 -18.86
C ARG A 59 7.35 -7.20 -17.70
N GLU A 60 8.34 -6.37 -18.01
CA GLU A 60 9.25 -5.78 -17.01
C GLU A 60 8.53 -4.70 -16.19
N GLU A 61 7.78 -3.82 -16.87
CA GLU A 61 6.96 -2.79 -16.22
C GLU A 61 5.86 -3.38 -15.35
N GLU A 62 5.23 -4.48 -15.76
CA GLU A 62 4.26 -5.21 -14.92
C GLU A 62 4.90 -5.65 -13.60
N VAL A 63 6.11 -6.22 -13.66
CA VAL A 63 6.83 -6.71 -12.48
C VAL A 63 7.26 -5.54 -11.60
N GLU A 64 7.76 -4.46 -12.18
CA GLU A 64 8.15 -3.26 -11.44
C GLU A 64 6.96 -2.60 -10.74
N LEU A 65 5.85 -2.42 -11.46
CA LEU A 65 4.64 -1.85 -10.90
C LEU A 65 4.08 -2.72 -9.77
N ALA A 66 4.10 -4.05 -9.93
CA ALA A 66 3.70 -4.98 -8.87
C ALA A 66 4.58 -4.81 -7.61
N LYS A 67 5.90 -4.72 -7.76
CA LYS A 67 6.82 -4.45 -6.64
C LYS A 67 6.54 -3.11 -5.98
N ARG A 68 6.34 -2.05 -6.78
CA ARG A 68 6.05 -0.70 -6.31
C ARG A 68 4.75 -0.67 -5.49
N ILE A 69 3.70 -1.35 -5.94
CA ILE A 69 2.45 -1.50 -5.22
C ILE A 69 2.68 -2.19 -3.87
N ASP A 70 3.46 -3.27 -3.83
CA ASP A 70 3.72 -4.01 -2.60
C ASP A 70 4.54 -3.22 -1.58
N VAL A 71 5.58 -2.50 -2.02
CA VAL A 71 6.38 -1.61 -1.18
C VAL A 71 5.50 -0.50 -0.61
N ASN A 72 4.71 0.16 -1.46
CA ASN A 72 3.80 1.22 -1.03
C ASN A 72 2.74 0.70 -0.06
N ARG A 73 2.17 -0.48 -0.29
CA ARG A 73 1.24 -1.12 0.65
C ARG A 73 1.88 -1.40 2.00
N ARG A 74 3.14 -1.89 2.03
CA ARG A 74 3.88 -2.13 3.27
C ARG A 74 4.18 -0.82 4.01
N ARG A 75 4.61 0.23 3.29
CA ARG A 75 4.88 1.55 3.85
C ARG A 75 3.62 2.20 4.42
N PHE A 76 2.54 2.16 3.65
CA PHE A 76 1.23 2.67 4.07
C PHE A 76 0.75 1.99 5.36
N ARG A 77 0.79 0.65 5.44
CA ARG A 77 0.40 -0.07 6.67
C ARG A 77 1.25 0.32 7.88
N ARG A 78 2.57 0.48 7.71
CA ARG A 78 3.47 0.94 8.78
C ARG A 78 3.10 2.35 9.26
N MET A 79 2.89 3.28 8.34
CA MET A 79 2.51 4.66 8.66
C MET A 79 1.13 4.73 9.32
N LEU A 80 0.18 3.94 8.84
CA LEU A 80 -1.17 3.87 9.39
C LEU A 80 -1.15 3.42 10.86
N LEU A 81 -0.31 2.45 11.20
CA LEU A 81 -0.12 1.97 12.57
C LEU A 81 0.67 2.95 13.46
N ALA A 82 1.38 3.93 12.90
CA ALA A 82 2.01 4.99 13.69
C ALA A 82 0.99 5.95 14.31
N SER A 83 -0.23 6.01 13.78
CA SER A 83 -1.34 6.77 14.37
C SER A 83 -1.89 6.04 15.61
N ASP A 84 -1.83 6.70 16.77
CA ASP A 84 -2.35 6.16 18.04
C ASP A 84 -3.85 5.81 17.97
N TYR A 85 -4.65 6.60 17.24
CA TYR A 85 -6.06 6.32 17.04
C TYR A 85 -6.28 4.99 16.30
N VAL A 86 -5.53 4.79 15.21
CA VAL A 86 -5.62 3.58 14.40
C VAL A 86 -5.08 2.37 15.16
N MET A 87 -3.96 2.51 15.86
CA MET A 87 -3.38 1.45 16.69
C MET A 87 -4.39 0.94 17.73
N ARG A 88 -5.10 1.84 18.41
CA ARG A 88 -6.17 1.46 19.36
C ARG A 88 -7.30 0.69 18.68
N ALA A 89 -7.75 1.15 17.53
CA ALA A 89 -8.80 0.47 16.77
C ALA A 89 -8.36 -0.93 16.33
N ALA A 90 -7.12 -1.08 15.87
CA ALA A 90 -6.54 -2.36 15.46
C ALA A 90 -6.46 -3.34 16.64
N VAL A 91 -5.94 -2.92 17.79
CA VAL A 91 -5.85 -3.77 18.99
C VAL A 91 -7.24 -4.17 19.48
N LYS A 92 -8.20 -3.25 19.48
CA LYS A 92 -9.59 -3.56 19.84
C LYS A 92 -10.21 -4.62 18.92
N GLN A 93 -9.91 -4.59 17.63
CA GLN A 93 -10.36 -5.64 16.71
C GLN A 93 -9.70 -6.99 17.01
N LEU A 94 -8.41 -7.01 17.33
CA LEU A 94 -7.71 -8.23 17.71
C LEU A 94 -8.27 -8.83 19.02
N GLU A 95 -8.65 -7.99 19.99
CA GLU A 95 -9.31 -8.44 21.23
C GLU A 95 -10.69 -9.06 20.94
N LYS A 96 -11.45 -8.52 19.99
CA LYS A 96 -12.72 -9.12 19.56
C LYS A 96 -12.54 -10.48 18.89
N VAL A 97 -11.46 -10.65 18.13
CA VAL A 97 -11.13 -11.93 17.50
C VAL A 97 -10.72 -12.95 18.57
N GLU A 98 -9.93 -12.56 19.57
CA GLU A 98 -9.59 -13.42 20.71
C GLU A 98 -10.84 -13.85 21.49
N ALA A 99 -11.75 -12.91 21.76
CA ALA A 99 -13.00 -13.17 22.47
C ALA A 99 -14.00 -14.02 21.66
N GLY A 100 -13.72 -14.28 20.38
CA GLY A 100 -14.61 -15.02 19.48
C GLY A 100 -15.82 -14.22 18.98
N GLU A 101 -15.88 -12.90 19.21
CA GLU A 101 -16.94 -12.02 18.71
C GLU A 101 -16.87 -11.83 17.19
N VAL A 102 -15.66 -11.85 16.65
CA VAL A 102 -15.40 -11.72 15.21
C VAL A 102 -14.67 -12.97 14.71
N PRO A 103 -15.15 -13.64 13.65
CA PRO A 103 -14.46 -14.79 13.09
C PRO A 103 -13.04 -14.43 12.63
N PHE A 104 -12.07 -15.25 13.01
CA PHE A 104 -10.65 -15.08 12.64
C PHE A 104 -10.47 -14.85 11.13
N ASP A 105 -11.10 -15.69 10.30
CA ASP A 105 -10.95 -15.67 8.84
C ASP A 105 -11.54 -14.40 8.19
N ARG A 106 -12.42 -13.69 8.91
CA ARG A 106 -12.96 -12.38 8.48
C ARG A 106 -12.03 -11.22 8.84
N ALA A 107 -11.32 -11.32 9.94
CA ALA A 107 -10.51 -10.23 10.48
C ALA A 107 -9.04 -10.29 10.03
N ILE A 108 -8.52 -11.47 9.72
CA ILE A 108 -7.09 -11.70 9.51
C ILE A 108 -6.89 -12.44 8.20
N GLN A 109 -6.21 -11.76 7.27
CA GLN A 109 -5.77 -12.38 6.03
C GLN A 109 -4.47 -13.14 6.28
N VAL A 110 -4.53 -14.47 6.20
CA VAL A 110 -3.34 -15.32 6.28
C VAL A 110 -2.90 -15.68 4.86
N SER A 111 -1.69 -15.26 4.49
CA SER A 111 -1.09 -15.72 3.24
C SER A 111 -0.68 -17.19 3.36
N SER A 112 -1.13 -18.04 2.45
CA SER A 112 -0.76 -19.46 2.37
C SER A 112 0.75 -19.70 2.31
N SER A 113 1.51 -18.71 1.83
CA SER A 113 2.98 -18.72 1.75
C SER A 113 3.68 -18.87 3.11
N LEU A 114 3.05 -18.48 4.22
CA LEU A 114 3.71 -18.41 5.53
C LEU A 114 3.56 -19.68 6.39
N ARG A 115 2.85 -20.73 5.93
CA ARG A 115 2.59 -21.98 6.70
C ARG A 115 2.24 -21.74 8.18
N LEU A 116 1.61 -20.60 8.50
CA LEU A 116 1.14 -20.31 9.84
C LEU A 116 -0.26 -20.88 9.95
N GLU A 117 -0.39 -21.93 10.76
CA GLU A 117 -1.69 -22.50 11.08
C GLU A 117 -2.49 -21.54 11.96
N LYS A 118 -3.80 -21.48 11.73
CA LYS A 118 -4.75 -20.64 12.49
C LYS A 118 -4.58 -20.81 14.00
N ASP A 119 -4.41 -22.06 14.45
CA ASP A 119 -4.25 -22.40 15.86
C ASP A 119 -2.94 -21.85 16.46
N GLN A 120 -1.87 -21.82 15.67
CA GLN A 120 -0.60 -21.24 16.10
C GLN A 120 -0.71 -19.72 16.26
N ILE A 121 -1.45 -19.06 15.37
CA ILE A 121 -1.70 -17.62 15.46
C ILE A 121 -2.55 -17.34 16.70
N LEU A 122 -3.69 -18.03 16.85
CA LEU A 122 -4.60 -17.87 18.00
C LEU A 122 -3.90 -18.16 19.33
N GLY A 123 -3.03 -19.18 19.39
CA GLY A 123 -2.26 -19.51 20.60
C GLY A 123 -1.32 -18.39 21.06
N ARG A 124 -0.90 -17.48 20.16
CA ARG A 124 -0.05 -16.33 20.49
C ARG A 124 -0.83 -15.09 20.92
N PHE A 125 -2.14 -15.03 20.69
CA PHE A 125 -2.96 -13.84 20.97
C PHE A 125 -2.91 -13.40 22.43
N PRO A 126 -3.12 -14.29 23.42
CA PRO A 126 -3.19 -13.86 24.82
C PRO A 126 -1.90 -13.18 25.31
N GLN A 127 -0.75 -13.70 24.88
CA GLN A 127 0.57 -13.16 25.23
C GLN A 127 0.82 -11.84 24.50
N ASN A 128 0.56 -11.79 23.20
CA ASN A 128 0.81 -10.60 22.38
C ASN A 128 -0.11 -9.43 22.76
N LEU A 129 -1.41 -9.68 22.98
CA LEU A 129 -2.37 -8.66 23.42
C LEU A 129 -2.00 -8.09 24.79
N LYS A 130 -1.53 -8.93 25.72
CA LYS A 130 -1.02 -8.46 27.01
C LYS A 130 0.15 -7.50 26.83
N THR A 131 1.11 -7.83 25.97
CA THR A 131 2.26 -6.96 25.64
C THR A 131 1.82 -5.66 24.99
N LEU A 132 0.93 -5.72 24.01
CA LEU A 132 0.39 -4.54 23.32
C LEU A 132 -0.30 -3.57 24.30
N ARG A 133 -1.09 -4.07 25.26
CA ARG A 133 -1.70 -3.23 26.30
C ARG A 133 -0.68 -2.52 27.20
N VAL A 134 0.49 -3.14 27.44
CA VAL A 134 1.57 -2.49 28.20
C VAL A 134 2.20 -1.38 27.36
N LEU A 135 2.57 -1.69 26.11
CA LEU A 135 3.21 -0.73 25.20
C LEU A 135 2.30 0.48 24.90
N MET A 136 1.00 0.28 24.72
CA MET A 136 0.05 1.38 24.50
C MET A 136 -0.08 2.30 25.71
N ARG A 137 -0.01 1.76 26.93
CA ARG A 137 -0.01 2.56 28.16
C ARG A 137 1.27 3.39 28.29
N GLN A 138 2.42 2.80 27.96
CA GLN A 138 3.71 3.49 27.94
C GLN A 138 3.71 4.60 26.88
N ASN A 139 3.30 4.31 25.64
CA ASN A 139 3.22 5.31 24.56
C ASN A 139 2.37 6.53 24.96
N ARG A 140 1.22 6.31 25.63
CA ARG A 140 0.38 7.41 26.14
C ARG A 140 1.03 8.19 27.29
N ALA A 141 1.86 7.55 28.11
CA ALA A 141 2.64 8.24 29.14
C ALA A 141 3.75 9.09 28.49
N ASP A 142 4.50 8.52 27.55
CA ASP A 142 5.59 9.17 26.84
C ASP A 142 5.09 10.39 26.04
N TYR A 143 3.96 10.23 25.34
CA TYR A 143 3.32 11.34 24.63
C TYR A 143 2.95 12.51 25.56
N ARG A 144 2.44 12.22 26.77
CA ARG A 144 2.13 13.26 27.76
C ARG A 144 3.40 13.95 28.26
N LEU A 145 4.49 13.22 28.45
CA LEU A 145 5.78 13.82 28.84
C LEU A 145 6.31 14.76 27.77
N VAL A 146 6.22 14.38 26.49
CA VAL A 146 6.65 15.22 25.37
C VAL A 146 5.75 16.46 25.25
N MET A 147 4.44 16.30 25.38
CA MET A 147 3.50 17.42 25.27
C MET A 147 3.58 18.42 26.44
N ASN A 148 3.87 17.95 27.65
CA ASN A 148 4.02 18.83 28.82
C ASN A 148 5.38 19.57 28.87
N ARG A 149 6.31 19.25 27.95
CA ARG A 149 7.66 19.83 27.91
C ARG A 149 7.79 21.00 26.91
N ARG A 150 6.68 21.39 26.29
CA ARG A 150 6.49 22.64 25.53
C ARG A 150 5.73 23.64 26.37
#